data_AF-A0A9N8EGS1-F1
#
_entry.id   AF-A0A9N8EGS1-F1
#
_cell.length_a   1.000
_cell.length_b   1.000
_cell.length_c   1.000
_cell.angle_alpha   90.00
_cell.angle_beta   90.00
_cell.angle_gamma   90.00
#
_symmetry.space_group_name_H-M   'P 1'
#
loop_
_entity.id
_entity.type
_entity.pdbx_description
1 polymer ?
#
loop_
_entity_poly.entity_id
_entity_poly.type
_entity_poly.pdbx_seq_one_letter_code
_entity_poly.pdbx_strand_id
1 'polypeptide(L)'
;MAFTRRNRKLSKVANSSSRPVWFVALLVGISVLAFMHRFRESTEPQLILASSRAMTTQDVEPPQQQNRNMLRDDAKNEAFNTREDERTVIATLKAELQKAEQAKQDNNNNNYNSNSNSNRADSKKQDNSNNRAVPVRESTKESSLKAAQENKPEENSKGGDDSSSSLSKEELLKDRPVYFMKNGQVNEKDAFSASWIQRTEDFLVMDLRRINICEDAAFKAFKYRRHRLRMTLDWLDFSLEHLSKWWKMLKIFEFQTVFDTAKTRFDNYLAKAATFPMEENPSFIETVAVIAFQQYKDGKQKEQSYQLTKLSLASTMESLRRAGMGRIVVVGRPKGLDPWGEDYLVCQDTFRHLKGLVEGETVANTTLATMVGNMEVAFVEFNETDAKTPHLAKNVPKATLVGLKTALQHSIQKEPLTDQETEFMKQWLGDRQEPTYWRYVYLTEPDSILQTRPSTLKKLKQEVDLGNVLVPHRLQPIPHEDDAPGHPRDFLFLPKDIAPIIELDSIGEGDACCDHHKGPEYKPGQPPMMKGCGNFWYMCDFSRRIPKENRTHDRIRQYPLIKLKQGTEIISLAALEHGRPCLPKKNDVCVPPDLEEYESLRRPS
;
A
#
# COMPACT_ATOMS: atom_id res chain seq x y z
N MET A 1 -20.95 -9.29 -67.85
CA MET A 1 -20.23 -10.23 -68.75
C MET A 1 -18.76 -10.16 -68.33
N ALA A 2 -18.17 -11.12 -67.62
CA ALA A 2 -17.98 -12.56 -67.89
C ALA A 2 -16.73 -12.85 -68.77
N PHE A 3 -16.10 -14.01 -68.52
CA PHE A 3 -14.87 -14.58 -69.13
C PHE A 3 -13.51 -14.13 -68.54
N THR A 4 -12.51 -14.98 -68.24
CA THR A 4 -12.38 -16.40 -67.83
C THR A 4 -10.88 -16.76 -67.78
N ARG A 5 -10.50 -17.61 -66.80
CA ARG A 5 -9.41 -18.62 -66.80
C ARG A 5 -8.34 -18.64 -67.93
N ARG A 6 -7.08 -18.87 -67.51
CA ARG A 6 -6.12 -19.74 -68.22
C ARG A 6 -5.41 -20.72 -67.28
N ASN A 7 -5.30 -21.98 -67.72
CA ASN A 7 -4.53 -23.07 -67.08
C ASN A 7 -3.16 -23.23 -67.76
N ARG A 8 -2.15 -23.72 -67.03
CA ARG A 8 -0.97 -24.55 -67.44
C ARG A 8 0.12 -24.46 -66.34
N LYS A 9 0.98 -25.44 -66.08
CA LYS A 9 1.04 -26.89 -66.40
C LYS A 9 2.06 -27.53 -65.42
N LEU A 10 2.00 -28.85 -65.22
CA LEU A 10 2.95 -29.62 -64.38
C LEU A 10 4.33 -29.80 -65.04
N SER A 11 5.37 -29.97 -64.21
CA SER A 11 6.54 -30.82 -64.49
C SER A 11 6.99 -31.55 -63.22
N LYS A 12 7.46 -32.80 -63.39
CA LYS A 12 8.11 -33.64 -62.37
C LYS A 12 9.51 -33.98 -62.87
N VAL A 13 10.51 -34.01 -61.98
CA VAL A 13 11.71 -34.86 -62.08
C VAL A 13 12.06 -35.34 -60.66
N ALA A 14 12.60 -36.55 -60.52
CA ALA A 14 12.92 -37.19 -59.24
C ALA A 14 14.30 -37.88 -59.30
N ASN A 15 14.95 -38.00 -58.14
CA ASN A 15 15.81 -39.11 -57.65
C ASN A 15 16.58 -38.62 -56.38
N SER A 16 16.61 -39.34 -55.25
CA SER A 16 17.29 -40.63 -54.96
C SER A 16 18.82 -40.45 -54.96
N SER A 17 19.62 -40.81 -53.96
CA SER A 17 19.53 -41.77 -52.83
C SER A 17 20.38 -41.25 -51.62
N SER A 18 20.64 -41.88 -50.46
CA SER A 18 20.70 -43.30 -50.03
C SER A 18 20.60 -43.46 -48.49
N ARG A 19 20.31 -44.69 -48.01
CA ARG A 19 20.18 -45.14 -46.59
C ARG A 19 21.50 -45.85 -46.13
N PRO A 20 21.57 -46.81 -45.16
CA PRO A 20 20.74 -47.24 -43.99
C PRO A 20 21.62 -47.32 -42.67
N VAL A 21 21.22 -47.85 -41.48
CA VAL A 21 20.87 -49.23 -41.05
C VAL A 21 20.45 -49.27 -39.55
N TRP A 22 19.38 -50.03 -39.22
CA TRP A 22 19.04 -50.91 -38.04
C TRP A 22 19.73 -50.73 -36.63
N PHE A 23 19.26 -51.27 -35.47
CA PHE A 23 18.42 -52.46 -35.16
C PHE A 23 17.90 -52.42 -33.67
N VAL A 24 16.92 -53.30 -33.35
CA VAL A 24 16.50 -53.85 -32.03
C VAL A 24 15.38 -53.14 -31.23
N ALA A 25 14.35 -53.94 -30.93
CA ALA A 25 13.43 -53.80 -29.80
C ALA A 25 13.30 -55.17 -29.09
N LEU A 26 13.16 -55.20 -27.75
CA LEU A 26 12.28 -56.10 -26.94
C LEU A 26 12.61 -56.03 -25.42
N LEU A 27 11.56 -56.14 -24.58
CA LEU A 27 11.48 -56.69 -23.19
C LEU A 27 12.57 -56.26 -22.17
N VAL A 28 12.25 -55.60 -21.04
CA VAL A 28 11.55 -56.06 -19.81
C VAL A 28 10.93 -54.80 -19.13
N GLY A 29 9.82 -54.78 -18.39
CA GLY A 29 8.93 -55.82 -17.86
C GLY A 29 8.62 -55.56 -16.37
N ILE A 30 7.32 -55.53 -16.00
CA ILE A 30 6.77 -55.46 -14.62
C ILE A 30 6.83 -54.08 -13.90
N SER A 31 5.66 -53.41 -13.78
CA SER A 31 5.14 -52.74 -12.55
C SER A 31 4.02 -51.71 -12.83
N VAL A 32 3.02 -52.05 -13.65
CA VAL A 32 1.78 -51.25 -13.79
C VAL A 32 0.57 -52.17 -13.60
N LEU A 33 0.25 -52.46 -12.34
CA LEU A 33 -0.88 -53.35 -11.99
C LEU A 33 -1.46 -53.07 -10.60
N ALA A 34 -1.56 -51.79 -10.20
CA ALA A 34 -2.15 -51.42 -8.91
C ALA A 34 -2.71 -49.98 -8.79
N PHE A 35 -3.38 -49.39 -9.80
CA PHE A 35 -4.28 -48.23 -9.55
C PHE A 35 -5.34 -47.93 -10.64
N MET A 36 -6.01 -48.94 -11.20
CA MET A 36 -7.19 -48.73 -12.06
C MET A 36 -8.37 -49.64 -11.67
N HIS A 37 -8.97 -49.37 -10.51
CA HIS A 37 -10.27 -49.97 -10.17
C HIS A 37 -11.14 -49.13 -9.21
N ARG A 38 -11.43 -47.87 -9.59
CA ARG A 38 -12.62 -47.14 -9.14
C ARG A 38 -12.80 -45.84 -9.95
N PHE A 39 -13.77 -45.85 -10.86
CA PHE A 39 -14.76 -44.80 -11.12
C PHE A 39 -15.45 -45.08 -12.46
N ARG A 40 -16.55 -45.81 -12.39
CA ARG A 40 -17.56 -45.93 -13.44
C ARG A 40 -18.92 -45.91 -12.72
N GLU A 41 -19.92 -45.38 -13.40
CA GLU A 41 -21.31 -45.15 -12.95
C GLU A 41 -21.48 -43.89 -12.07
N SER A 42 -22.46 -42.99 -12.32
CA SER A 42 -23.52 -43.01 -13.35
C SER A 42 -23.71 -41.69 -14.10
N THR A 43 -24.09 -41.83 -15.37
CA THR A 43 -24.91 -40.94 -16.20
C THR A 43 -26.39 -41.06 -15.77
N GLU A 44 -27.40 -40.25 -16.14
CA GLU A 44 -27.55 -39.08 -17.05
C GLU A 44 -28.84 -38.25 -16.63
N PRO A 45 -29.45 -37.31 -17.41
CA PRO A 45 -30.14 -36.13 -16.86
C PRO A 45 -31.68 -36.11 -17.10
N GLN A 46 -32.35 -34.96 -16.89
CA GLN A 46 -33.43 -34.40 -17.74
C GLN A 46 -33.76 -32.93 -17.39
N LEU A 47 -34.34 -32.19 -18.36
CA LEU A 47 -34.86 -30.81 -18.22
C LEU A 47 -36.33 -30.83 -17.71
N ILE A 48 -36.86 -29.69 -17.23
CA ILE A 48 -38.05 -28.98 -17.81
C ILE A 48 -38.39 -27.69 -17.04
N LEU A 49 -39.22 -26.84 -17.66
CA LEU A 49 -39.52 -25.43 -17.34
C LEU A 49 -40.44 -25.17 -16.12
N ALA A 50 -40.24 -23.96 -15.56
CA ALA A 50 -41.21 -22.98 -15.05
C ALA A 50 -42.61 -23.38 -14.53
N SER A 51 -42.97 -22.85 -13.35
CA SER A 51 -44.25 -22.12 -13.16
C SER A 51 -44.23 -21.23 -11.90
N SER A 52 -44.96 -20.12 -11.95
CA SER A 52 -45.26 -19.25 -10.79
C SER A 52 -46.61 -19.65 -10.17
N ARG A 53 -46.78 -19.54 -8.84
CA ARG A 53 -47.99 -18.95 -8.20
C ARG A 53 -47.84 -18.77 -6.69
N ALA A 54 -48.81 -18.05 -6.11
CA ALA A 54 -48.77 -17.42 -4.80
C ALA A 54 -49.67 -18.09 -3.73
N MET A 55 -49.64 -17.52 -2.51
CA MET A 55 -50.49 -17.80 -1.34
C MET A 55 -50.18 -19.14 -0.63
N THR A 56 -50.19 -19.23 0.70
CA THR A 56 -51.07 -18.56 1.69
C THR A 56 -50.34 -18.09 2.97
N THR A 57 -50.92 -17.07 3.62
CA THR A 57 -50.61 -16.65 5.00
C THR A 57 -51.41 -17.47 6.02
N GLN A 58 -50.80 -17.82 7.15
CA GLN A 58 -51.51 -18.24 8.37
C GLN A 58 -50.88 -17.56 9.59
N ASP A 59 -51.75 -17.16 10.51
CA ASP A 59 -51.42 -16.33 11.68
C ASP A 59 -50.74 -17.11 12.80
N VAL A 60 -49.77 -16.48 13.47
CA VAL A 60 -49.21 -16.93 14.75
C VAL A 60 -48.98 -15.69 15.63
N GLU A 61 -49.60 -15.68 16.82
CA GLU A 61 -49.43 -14.61 17.81
C GLU A 61 -48.00 -14.60 18.42
N PRO A 62 -47.43 -13.43 18.75
CA PRO A 62 -46.08 -13.33 19.30
C PRO A 62 -46.04 -13.47 20.83
N PRO A 63 -45.10 -14.24 21.42
CA PRO A 63 -44.95 -14.33 22.86
C PRO A 63 -44.17 -13.14 23.47
N GLN A 64 -44.82 -12.51 24.45
CA GLN A 64 -44.28 -11.94 25.70
C GLN A 64 -43.02 -11.05 25.67
N GLN A 65 -43.26 -9.78 26.03
CA GLN A 65 -42.31 -8.67 26.07
C GLN A 65 -41.30 -8.71 27.25
N GLN A 66 -41.41 -9.68 28.17
CA GLN A 66 -40.60 -9.73 29.41
C GLN A 66 -39.14 -10.16 29.20
N ASN A 67 -38.83 -10.98 28.18
CA ASN A 67 -37.46 -11.47 27.95
C ASN A 67 -36.49 -10.39 27.40
N ARG A 68 -36.98 -9.22 26.97
CA ARG A 68 -36.13 -8.14 26.43
C ARG A 68 -35.45 -7.27 27.48
N ASN A 69 -35.88 -7.30 28.74
CA ASN A 69 -35.30 -6.44 29.77
C ASN A 69 -34.08 -7.10 30.44
N MET A 70 -34.14 -8.39 30.82
CA MET A 70 -32.98 -9.12 31.37
C MET A 70 -31.77 -9.08 30.42
N LEU A 71 -31.95 -9.51 29.16
CA LEU A 71 -30.90 -9.47 28.13
C LEU A 71 -30.32 -8.07 27.87
N ARG A 72 -31.02 -7.00 28.25
CA ARG A 72 -30.57 -5.62 28.08
C ARG A 72 -29.78 -5.10 29.28
N ASP A 73 -29.99 -5.66 30.46
CA ASP A 73 -29.26 -5.30 31.67
C ASP A 73 -28.02 -6.19 31.87
N ASP A 74 -28.08 -7.47 31.49
CA ASP A 74 -26.89 -8.34 31.38
C ASP A 74 -25.86 -7.76 30.41
N ALA A 75 -26.30 -7.36 29.20
CA ALA A 75 -25.44 -6.73 28.19
C ALA A 75 -24.90 -5.35 28.61
N LYS A 76 -25.51 -4.66 29.59
CA LYS A 76 -24.95 -3.44 30.19
C LYS A 76 -23.88 -3.77 31.22
N ASN A 77 -24.10 -4.79 32.05
CA ASN A 77 -23.17 -5.20 33.08
C ASN A 77 -21.87 -5.77 32.47
N GLU A 78 -21.96 -6.62 31.43
CA GLU A 78 -20.78 -7.06 30.67
C GLU A 78 -20.02 -5.89 30.05
N ALA A 79 -20.75 -4.91 29.48
CA ALA A 79 -20.16 -3.72 28.86
C ALA A 79 -19.62 -2.69 29.88
N PHE A 80 -20.00 -2.81 31.16
CA PHE A 80 -19.43 -2.02 32.26
C PHE A 80 -18.13 -2.67 32.73
N ASN A 81 -18.16 -3.97 33.04
CA ASN A 81 -16.99 -4.72 33.52
C ASN A 81 -15.83 -4.67 32.51
N THR A 82 -16.10 -4.90 31.21
CA THR A 82 -15.04 -4.80 30.19
C THR A 82 -14.40 -3.41 30.06
N ARG A 83 -15.10 -2.33 30.44
CA ARG A 83 -14.51 -0.97 30.47
C ARG A 83 -13.60 -0.74 31.68
N GLU A 84 -13.81 -1.47 32.76
CA GLU A 84 -13.00 -1.39 33.97
C GLU A 84 -11.71 -2.20 33.80
N ASP A 85 -11.80 -3.37 33.16
CA ASP A 85 -10.65 -4.15 32.69
C ASP A 85 -9.79 -3.37 31.68
N GLU A 86 -10.42 -2.78 30.64
CA GLU A 86 -9.74 -1.94 29.64
C GLU A 86 -8.97 -0.77 30.29
N ARG A 87 -9.55 -0.12 31.31
CA ARG A 87 -8.88 0.97 32.05
C ARG A 87 -7.67 0.48 32.84
N THR A 88 -7.77 -0.69 33.47
CA THR A 88 -6.71 -1.28 34.29
C THR A 88 -5.51 -1.71 33.44
N VAL A 89 -5.77 -2.31 32.27
CA VAL A 89 -4.74 -2.63 31.27
C VAL A 89 -4.04 -1.36 30.76
N ILE A 90 -4.81 -0.31 30.42
CA ILE A 90 -4.25 0.99 29.99
C ILE A 90 -3.35 1.63 31.06
N ALA A 91 -3.78 1.61 32.32
CA ALA A 91 -3.00 2.17 33.42
C ALA A 91 -1.67 1.42 33.62
N THR A 92 -1.71 0.08 33.51
CA THR A 92 -0.53 -0.78 33.65
C THR A 92 0.47 -0.55 32.52
N LEU A 93 0.00 -0.55 31.26
CA LEU A 93 0.83 -0.29 30.08
C LEU A 93 1.55 1.05 30.14
N LYS A 94 0.84 2.12 30.53
CA LYS A 94 1.44 3.46 30.67
C LYS A 94 2.52 3.51 31.75
N ALA A 95 2.29 2.86 32.89
CA ALA A 95 3.26 2.81 33.98
C ALA A 95 4.54 2.04 33.60
N GLU A 96 4.43 1.03 32.74
CA GLU A 96 5.58 0.25 32.27
C GLU A 96 6.33 0.94 31.14
N LEU A 97 5.64 1.62 30.22
CA LEU A 97 6.26 2.46 29.21
C LEU A 97 7.10 3.58 29.86
N GLN A 98 6.54 4.28 30.86
CA GLN A 98 7.27 5.32 31.61
C GLN A 98 8.52 4.78 32.29
N LYS A 99 8.46 3.58 32.89
CA LYS A 99 9.65 2.92 33.47
C LYS A 99 10.71 2.60 32.43
N ALA A 100 10.31 2.13 31.24
CA ALA A 100 11.24 1.83 30.15
C ALA A 100 11.90 3.10 29.58
N GLU A 101 11.15 4.20 29.47
CA GLU A 101 11.69 5.51 29.07
C GLU A 101 12.66 6.08 30.11
N GLN A 102 12.32 6.00 31.41
CA GLN A 102 13.19 6.41 32.51
C GLN A 102 14.52 5.62 32.51
N ALA A 103 14.46 4.29 32.39
CA ALA A 103 15.64 3.44 32.33
C ALA A 103 16.57 3.76 31.13
N LYS A 104 16.01 4.18 29.99
CA LYS A 104 16.79 4.66 28.84
C LYS A 104 17.47 6.01 29.12
N GLN A 105 16.81 6.93 29.82
CA GLN A 105 17.40 8.20 30.23
C GLN A 105 18.54 8.00 31.26
N ASP A 106 18.33 7.14 32.25
CA ASP A 106 19.33 6.84 33.28
C ASP A 106 20.60 6.20 32.70
N ASN A 107 20.46 5.29 31.73
CA ASN A 107 21.61 4.73 31.00
C ASN A 107 22.39 5.79 30.20
N ASN A 108 21.71 6.73 29.54
CA ASN A 108 22.37 7.82 28.82
C ASN A 108 23.11 8.79 29.76
N ASN A 109 22.53 9.11 30.92
CA ASN A 109 23.16 9.96 31.93
C ASN A 109 24.41 9.30 32.55
N ASN A 110 24.36 8.00 32.83
CA ASN A 110 25.52 7.25 33.31
C ASN A 110 26.67 7.22 32.30
N ASN A 111 26.37 7.17 30.99
CA ASN A 111 27.38 7.19 29.93
C ASN A 111 28.02 8.58 29.72
N TYR A 112 27.36 9.65 30.17
CA TYR A 112 27.94 11.01 30.19
C TYR A 112 28.87 11.22 31.40
N ASN A 113 28.56 10.61 32.56
CA ASN A 113 29.37 10.71 33.77
C ASN A 113 30.64 9.83 33.75
N SER A 114 30.67 8.75 32.96
CA SER A 114 31.88 7.93 32.79
C SER A 114 32.97 8.62 31.96
N ASN A 115 32.59 9.44 30.97
CA ASN A 115 33.55 10.16 30.10
C ASN A 115 34.16 11.44 30.72
N SER A 116 33.65 11.93 31.85
CA SER A 116 34.17 13.16 32.48
C SER A 116 35.33 12.94 33.46
N ASN A 117 35.73 11.68 33.72
CA ASN A 117 36.74 11.34 34.74
C ASN A 117 38.07 10.74 34.23
N SER A 118 38.31 10.63 32.92
CA SER A 118 39.55 10.01 32.39
C SER A 118 40.73 10.96 32.12
N ASN A 119 40.54 12.29 32.19
CA ASN A 119 41.53 13.26 31.72
C ASN A 119 42.18 14.07 32.86
N ARG A 120 42.93 13.42 33.77
CA ARG A 120 43.79 14.15 34.73
C ARG A 120 45.07 13.43 35.22
N ALA A 121 45.88 12.95 34.27
CA ALA A 121 47.33 12.72 34.36
C ALA A 121 47.84 12.58 32.90
N ASP A 122 49.04 12.99 32.46
CA ASP A 122 50.23 13.46 33.17
C ASP A 122 51.15 14.32 32.25
N SER A 123 52.12 15.03 32.84
CA SER A 123 53.43 15.41 32.26
C SER A 123 53.62 16.27 30.97
N LYS A 124 53.86 17.58 31.19
CA LYS A 124 55.06 18.40 30.88
C LYS A 124 55.93 18.20 29.59
N LYS A 125 56.31 19.36 29.02
CA LYS A 125 57.40 19.66 28.03
C LYS A 125 57.11 19.17 26.59
N GLN A 126 57.55 19.85 25.52
CA GLN A 126 58.75 20.69 25.35
C GLN A 126 58.56 21.81 24.28
N ASP A 127 59.37 22.86 24.33
CA ASP A 127 59.34 24.01 23.40
C ASP A 127 59.78 23.66 21.97
N ASN A 128 59.23 24.35 20.96
CA ASN A 128 60.07 25.19 20.09
C ASN A 128 59.32 26.23 19.22
N SER A 129 60.02 27.33 18.94
CA SER A 129 59.57 28.50 18.17
C SER A 129 59.75 28.38 16.66
N ASN A 130 58.92 29.07 15.86
CA ASN A 130 59.36 30.25 15.06
C ASN A 130 58.29 30.81 14.08
N ASN A 131 58.18 32.16 14.05
CA ASN A 131 58.20 33.08 12.87
C ASN A 131 57.53 32.69 11.52
N ARG A 132 56.93 33.58 10.70
CA ARG A 132 56.66 35.05 10.74
C ARG A 132 55.90 35.43 9.43
N ALA A 133 55.34 36.65 9.38
CA ALA A 133 55.01 37.47 8.19
C ALA A 133 53.60 37.35 7.51
N VAL A 134 52.88 38.46 7.66
CA VAL A 134 51.75 39.00 6.86
C VAL A 134 52.36 39.86 5.72
N PRO A 135 51.83 39.87 4.46
CA PRO A 135 50.78 40.84 4.02
C PRO A 135 49.78 40.25 2.97
N VAL A 136 48.50 40.66 2.86
CA VAL A 136 47.93 41.97 2.43
C VAL A 136 48.49 42.38 1.05
N ARG A 137 47.74 42.40 -0.08
CA ARG A 137 46.69 43.39 -0.39
C ARG A 137 46.03 43.18 -1.79
N GLU A 138 44.79 43.65 -1.92
CA GLU A 138 44.14 44.31 -3.09
C GLU A 138 43.95 43.65 -4.48
N SER A 139 42.95 44.23 -5.17
CA SER A 139 42.27 43.80 -6.41
C SER A 139 42.64 44.62 -7.65
N THR A 140 42.49 44.06 -8.85
CA THR A 140 42.27 44.84 -10.10
C THR A 140 41.48 44.06 -11.16
N LYS A 141 41.00 44.76 -12.20
CA LYS A 141 39.92 44.38 -13.13
C LYS A 141 40.39 44.03 -14.56
N GLU A 142 39.45 43.46 -15.33
CA GLU A 142 39.11 43.73 -16.75
C GLU A 142 40.06 43.33 -17.92
N SER A 143 39.53 42.42 -18.78
CA SER A 143 39.61 42.43 -20.27
C SER A 143 41.00 42.20 -20.95
N SER A 144 41.18 41.62 -22.15
CA SER A 144 40.34 41.56 -23.35
C SER A 144 40.72 40.41 -24.32
N LEU A 145 39.73 39.88 -25.05
CA LEU A 145 39.71 39.46 -26.47
C LEU A 145 40.99 39.07 -27.25
N LYS A 146 41.03 37.81 -27.74
CA LYS A 146 41.18 37.32 -29.15
C LYS A 146 41.84 35.92 -29.14
N ALA A 147 41.66 34.98 -30.06
CA ALA A 147 40.71 34.63 -31.12
C ALA A 147 41.45 33.61 -32.01
N ALA A 148 40.92 32.40 -32.20
CA ALA A 148 41.38 31.49 -33.26
C ALA A 148 40.23 30.55 -33.66
N GLN A 149 39.90 30.51 -34.95
CA GLN A 149 38.99 29.54 -35.58
C GLN A 149 39.84 28.29 -35.93
N GLU A 150 39.38 27.04 -35.91
CA GLU A 150 38.36 26.37 -36.74
C GLU A 150 38.03 24.98 -36.11
N ASN A 151 37.16 24.08 -36.59
CA ASN A 151 36.42 23.98 -37.86
C ASN A 151 35.01 23.32 -37.65
N LYS A 152 34.39 22.88 -38.75
CA LYS A 152 33.12 22.16 -38.93
C LYS A 152 33.25 20.61 -38.79
N PRO A 153 32.16 19.79 -38.76
CA PRO A 153 30.84 20.05 -39.35
C PRO A 153 29.59 19.82 -38.47
N GLU A 154 28.44 20.16 -39.07
CA GLU A 154 27.10 20.12 -38.51
C GLU A 154 26.53 18.70 -38.40
N GLU A 155 25.80 18.42 -37.32
CA GLU A 155 24.69 17.46 -37.37
C GLU A 155 23.48 17.99 -36.59
N ASN A 156 22.33 18.07 -37.27
CA ASN A 156 21.08 18.59 -36.70
C ASN A 156 20.39 17.51 -35.87
N SER A 157 20.47 17.59 -34.55
CA SER A 157 19.36 17.11 -33.71
C SER A 157 19.08 18.09 -32.58
N LYS A 158 17.83 18.58 -32.52
CA LYS A 158 17.32 19.23 -31.31
C LYS A 158 16.94 18.15 -30.32
N GLY A 159 17.95 17.55 -29.68
CA GLY A 159 17.75 16.91 -28.39
C GLY A 159 17.27 17.99 -27.41
N GLY A 160 16.08 17.84 -26.87
CA GLY A 160 15.70 18.61 -25.69
C GLY A 160 16.48 18.03 -24.52
N ASP A 161 17.46 18.79 -24.00
CA ASP A 161 18.08 18.46 -22.72
C ASP A 161 17.03 18.63 -21.62
N ASP A 162 16.28 17.56 -21.37
CA ASP A 162 15.59 17.31 -20.10
C ASP A 162 16.68 17.13 -19.02
N SER A 163 17.28 18.26 -18.67
CA SER A 163 18.18 18.46 -17.54
C SER A 163 17.36 18.41 -16.25
N SER A 164 16.69 17.27 -16.05
CA SER A 164 16.18 16.81 -14.77
C SER A 164 17.38 16.65 -13.84
N SER A 165 17.78 17.76 -13.21
CA SER A 165 18.83 17.79 -12.18
C SER A 165 18.44 16.78 -11.11
N SER A 166 19.15 15.65 -11.07
CA SER A 166 18.95 14.63 -10.05
C SER A 166 19.33 15.25 -8.72
N LEU A 167 18.32 15.57 -7.91
CA LEU A 167 18.51 16.02 -6.53
C LEU A 167 19.40 15.01 -5.80
N SER A 168 20.35 15.53 -5.02
CA SER A 168 21.20 14.71 -4.17
C SER A 168 20.36 13.95 -3.13
N LYS A 169 20.91 12.85 -2.61
CA LYS A 169 20.25 12.07 -1.55
C LYS A 169 19.98 12.96 -0.33
N GLU A 170 20.91 13.87 -0.05
CA GLU A 170 20.88 14.84 1.04
C GLU A 170 19.73 15.85 0.89
N GLU A 171 19.47 16.33 -0.33
CA GLU A 171 18.32 17.19 -0.64
C GLU A 171 16.99 16.44 -0.51
N LEU A 172 16.90 15.20 -1.00
CA LEU A 172 15.67 14.40 -0.88
C LEU A 172 15.31 14.01 0.57
N LEU A 173 16.30 13.99 1.47
CA LEU A 173 16.15 13.70 2.89
C LEU A 173 16.07 14.97 3.78
N LYS A 174 16.10 16.16 3.19
CA LYS A 174 16.07 17.43 3.91
C LYS A 174 14.68 17.69 4.49
N ASP A 175 14.59 17.87 5.81
CA ASP A 175 13.33 18.08 6.53
C ASP A 175 12.51 19.25 5.93
N ARG A 176 11.29 18.95 5.45
CA ARG A 176 10.33 19.97 4.97
C ARG A 176 9.22 20.22 5.99
N PRO A 177 8.59 21.42 6.01
CA PRO A 177 7.42 21.65 6.84
C PRO A 177 6.27 20.71 6.43
N VAL A 178 5.65 20.07 7.42
CA VAL A 178 4.44 19.25 7.23
C VAL A 178 3.32 19.85 8.07
N TYR A 179 2.22 20.13 7.36
CA TYR A 179 0.99 20.69 7.92
C TYR A 179 -0.09 19.61 7.94
N PHE A 180 -0.91 19.62 9.00
CA PHE A 180 -2.02 18.69 9.15
C PHE A 180 -3.34 19.47 9.12
N MET A 181 -4.39 18.85 8.59
CA MET A 181 -5.72 19.43 8.58
C MET A 181 -6.25 19.57 10.02
N LYS A 182 -6.93 20.68 10.33
CA LYS A 182 -7.39 21.00 11.69
C LYS A 182 -8.36 19.93 12.22
N ASN A 183 -8.43 19.80 13.54
CA ASN A 183 -9.47 19.01 14.20
C ASN A 183 -10.86 19.41 13.69
N GLY A 184 -11.67 18.42 13.27
CA GLY A 184 -12.99 18.64 12.69
C GLY A 184 -13.03 18.92 11.17
N GLN A 185 -11.90 19.26 10.54
CA GLN A 185 -11.80 19.28 9.06
C GLN A 185 -11.71 17.88 8.46
N VAL A 186 -11.43 16.85 9.27
CA VAL A 186 -11.31 15.44 8.87
C VAL A 186 -12.37 14.61 9.60
N ASN A 187 -13.05 13.72 8.88
CA ASN A 187 -14.00 12.76 9.43
C ASN A 187 -13.83 11.33 8.85
N GLU A 188 -14.71 10.43 9.27
CA GLU A 188 -14.72 8.99 8.91
C GLU A 188 -14.96 8.73 7.41
N LYS A 189 -15.43 9.70 6.63
CA LYS A 189 -15.57 9.66 5.15
C LYS A 189 -14.33 10.17 4.42
N ASP A 190 -13.50 11.01 5.05
CA ASP A 190 -12.22 11.42 4.45
C ASP A 190 -11.18 10.29 4.56
N ALA A 191 -11.26 9.54 5.67
CA ALA A 191 -10.36 8.43 5.97
C ALA A 191 -10.58 7.22 5.04
N PHE A 192 -9.50 6.66 4.51
CA PHE A 192 -9.56 5.41 3.76
C PHE A 192 -9.86 4.21 4.68
N SER A 193 -10.85 3.41 4.28
CA SER A 193 -11.38 2.27 5.01
C SER A 193 -10.46 1.04 5.12
N ALA A 194 -9.20 1.09 4.66
CA ALA A 194 -8.28 -0.03 4.77
C ALA A 194 -6.83 0.33 5.14
N SER A 195 -6.51 1.59 5.48
CA SER A 195 -5.16 1.93 5.94
C SER A 195 -5.10 3.00 7.02
N TRP A 196 -4.17 2.84 7.96
CA TRP A 196 -3.83 3.77 9.04
C TRP A 196 -2.49 3.39 9.67
N ILE A 197 -1.90 4.32 10.41
CA ILE A 197 -0.83 4.07 11.39
C ILE A 197 -1.18 4.66 12.75
N GLN A 198 -0.90 3.91 13.81
CA GLN A 198 -1.04 4.32 15.21
C GLN A 198 -0.01 3.59 16.10
N ARG A 199 0.16 4.06 17.34
CA ARG A 199 1.02 3.38 18.32
C ARG A 199 0.46 2.02 18.74
N THR A 200 1.35 1.10 19.09
CA THR A 200 1.01 -0.23 19.62
C THR A 200 0.10 -0.16 20.84
N GLU A 201 0.34 0.76 21.80
CA GLU A 201 -0.56 0.95 22.95
C GLU A 201 -1.98 1.39 22.53
N ASP A 202 -2.08 2.23 21.50
CA ASP A 202 -3.36 2.71 20.99
C ASP A 202 -4.08 1.64 20.15
N PHE A 203 -3.34 0.68 19.57
CA PHE A 203 -3.89 -0.49 18.89
C PHE A 203 -4.38 -1.56 19.87
N LEU A 204 -3.64 -1.85 20.94
CA LEU A 204 -3.98 -2.86 21.96
C LEU A 204 -5.33 -2.58 22.65
N VAL A 205 -5.75 -1.32 22.73
CA VAL A 205 -7.05 -0.92 23.31
C VAL A 205 -8.21 -0.94 22.30
N MET A 206 -7.97 -1.34 21.04
CA MET A 206 -9.01 -1.33 20.01
C MET A 206 -9.99 -2.51 20.17
N ASP A 207 -11.29 -2.21 20.16
CA ASP A 207 -12.37 -3.21 20.27
C ASP A 207 -12.64 -3.93 18.94
N LEU A 208 -11.80 -4.92 18.64
CA LEU A 208 -11.86 -5.73 17.42
C LEU A 208 -13.14 -6.54 17.28
N ARG A 209 -13.87 -6.80 18.38
CA ARG A 209 -15.14 -7.55 18.38
C ARG A 209 -16.22 -6.86 17.54
N ARG A 210 -16.12 -5.53 17.41
CA ARG A 210 -17.07 -4.70 16.62
C ARG A 210 -16.69 -4.58 15.15
N ILE A 211 -15.68 -5.30 14.66
CA ILE A 211 -15.36 -5.36 13.23
C ILE A 211 -16.33 -6.36 12.56
N ASN A 212 -17.32 -5.83 11.86
CA ASN A 212 -18.41 -6.60 11.25
C ASN A 212 -18.21 -6.77 9.73
N ILE A 213 -17.71 -5.72 9.06
CA ILE A 213 -17.32 -5.72 7.64
C ILE A 213 -15.81 -5.45 7.51
N CYS A 214 -15.24 -5.57 6.31
CA CYS A 214 -13.81 -5.34 6.09
C CYS A 214 -13.42 -3.89 6.46
N GLU A 215 -14.25 -2.93 6.06
CA GLU A 215 -14.06 -1.49 6.22
C GLU A 215 -14.05 -1.05 7.69
N ASP A 216 -14.72 -1.79 8.59
CA ASP A 216 -14.66 -1.52 10.02
C ASP A 216 -13.23 -1.59 10.57
N ALA A 217 -12.35 -2.43 9.99
CA ALA A 217 -10.99 -2.65 10.47
C ALA A 217 -10.15 -1.36 10.47
N ALA A 218 -10.39 -0.45 9.51
CA ALA A 218 -9.83 0.89 9.58
C ALA A 218 -10.61 1.80 10.51
N PHE A 219 -11.94 1.86 10.36
CA PHE A 219 -12.75 2.82 11.09
C PHE A 219 -12.63 2.68 12.62
N LYS A 220 -12.47 1.46 13.18
CA LYS A 220 -12.32 1.30 14.65
C LYS A 220 -11.11 2.01 15.25
N ALA A 221 -10.01 2.20 14.51
CA ALA A 221 -8.79 2.84 15.03
C ALA A 221 -9.06 4.26 15.57
N PHE A 222 -9.94 4.99 14.89
CA PHE A 222 -10.31 6.37 15.22
C PHE A 222 -11.79 6.59 15.56
N LYS A 223 -12.69 5.58 15.44
CA LYS A 223 -14.15 5.75 15.70
C LYS A 223 -14.47 6.37 17.05
N TYR A 224 -13.75 5.95 18.10
CA TYR A 224 -13.89 6.46 19.47
C TYR A 224 -12.84 7.52 19.84
N ARG A 225 -11.89 7.80 18.93
CA ARG A 225 -10.79 8.75 19.08
C ARG A 225 -10.76 9.76 17.93
N ARG A 226 -11.92 10.25 17.49
CA ARG A 226 -12.03 11.14 16.31
C ARG A 226 -11.17 12.42 16.42
N HIS A 227 -10.97 12.94 17.63
CA HIS A 227 -10.07 14.07 17.92
C HIS A 227 -8.57 13.78 17.69
N ARG A 228 -8.21 12.51 17.50
CA ARG A 228 -6.86 12.02 17.18
C ARG A 228 -6.68 11.63 15.72
N LEU A 229 -7.74 11.65 14.91
CA LEU A 229 -7.62 11.39 13.47
C LEU A 229 -6.86 12.55 12.83
N ARG A 230 -5.83 12.23 12.05
CA ARG A 230 -5.00 13.20 11.33
C ARG A 230 -4.81 12.75 9.89
N MET A 231 -4.74 13.74 9.01
CA MET A 231 -4.36 13.61 7.61
C MET A 231 -3.57 14.87 7.25
N THR A 232 -2.60 14.75 6.35
CA THR A 232 -1.75 15.87 5.93
C THR A 232 -2.53 16.87 5.08
N LEU A 233 -2.05 18.13 5.03
CA LEU A 233 -2.65 19.17 4.19
C LEU A 233 -2.23 19.04 2.73
N ASP A 234 -0.94 18.77 2.48
CA ASP A 234 -0.46 18.26 1.20
C ASP A 234 -0.75 16.76 1.14
N TRP A 235 -1.51 16.31 0.15
CA TRP A 235 -1.81 14.90 0.00
C TRP A 235 -0.55 14.09 -0.36
N LEU A 236 0.46 14.70 -1.01
CA LEU A 236 1.69 14.01 -1.38
C LEU A 236 2.61 13.70 -0.20
N ASP A 237 2.42 14.35 0.96
CA ASP A 237 3.14 14.00 2.18
C ASP A 237 2.72 12.62 2.70
N PHE A 238 1.43 12.25 2.59
CA PHE A 238 0.91 10.94 3.02
C PHE A 238 -0.38 10.54 2.26
N SER A 239 -0.22 9.86 1.13
CA SER A 239 -1.30 9.35 0.28
C SER A 239 -1.07 7.89 -0.13
N LEU A 240 -2.04 7.27 -0.81
CA LEU A 240 -1.83 6.00 -1.49
C LEU A 240 -2.61 5.89 -2.80
N GLU A 241 -2.06 5.10 -3.71
CA GLU A 241 -2.72 4.65 -4.93
C GLU A 241 -3.39 3.30 -4.64
N HIS A 242 -4.73 3.24 -4.63
CA HIS A 242 -5.48 1.99 -4.46
C HIS A 242 -6.09 1.56 -5.80
N LEU A 243 -5.55 0.47 -6.37
CA LEU A 243 -5.79 0.07 -7.75
C LEU A 243 -7.01 -0.84 -7.96
N SER A 244 -7.57 -1.47 -6.93
CA SER A 244 -8.61 -2.51 -7.10
C SER A 244 -9.82 -2.06 -7.92
N LYS A 245 -10.19 -0.79 -7.85
CA LYS A 245 -11.32 -0.23 -8.61
C LYS A 245 -10.97 -0.04 -10.09
N TRP A 246 -9.77 0.43 -10.40
CA TRP A 246 -9.29 0.69 -11.75
C TRP A 246 -9.36 -0.57 -12.62
N TRP A 247 -8.74 -1.67 -12.19
CA TRP A 247 -8.76 -2.91 -12.97
C TRP A 247 -10.10 -3.66 -12.92
N LYS A 248 -10.92 -3.47 -11.88
CA LYS A 248 -12.31 -3.99 -11.85
C LYS A 248 -13.18 -3.28 -12.89
N MET A 249 -13.00 -1.97 -13.09
CA MET A 249 -13.71 -1.20 -14.12
C MET A 249 -13.27 -1.59 -15.54
N LEU A 250 -11.96 -1.72 -15.74
CA LEU A 250 -11.38 -2.11 -17.03
C LEU A 250 -11.49 -3.61 -17.33
N LYS A 251 -11.85 -4.43 -16.35
CA LYS A 251 -11.89 -5.89 -16.44
C LYS A 251 -10.57 -6.48 -16.94
N ILE A 252 -9.49 -6.23 -16.21
CA ILE A 252 -8.11 -6.57 -16.59
C ILE A 252 -7.90 -7.98 -17.16
N PHE A 253 -8.60 -9.00 -16.65
CA PHE A 253 -8.49 -10.39 -17.14
C PHE A 253 -9.29 -10.69 -18.43
N GLU A 254 -10.23 -9.83 -18.83
CA GLU A 254 -10.88 -9.88 -20.16
C GLU A 254 -9.98 -9.28 -21.27
N PHE A 255 -8.99 -8.44 -20.93
CA PHE A 255 -8.26 -7.61 -21.89
C PHE A 255 -6.75 -7.62 -21.66
N GLN A 256 -6.03 -8.39 -22.49
CA GLN A 256 -4.57 -8.52 -22.43
C GLN A 256 -3.84 -7.16 -22.41
N THR A 257 -4.29 -6.17 -23.21
CA THR A 257 -3.67 -4.84 -23.24
C THR A 257 -3.76 -4.09 -21.91
N VAL A 258 -4.86 -4.23 -21.16
CA VAL A 258 -5.00 -3.65 -19.81
C VAL A 258 -4.09 -4.36 -18.81
N PHE A 259 -4.00 -5.69 -18.93
CA PHE A 259 -3.12 -6.49 -18.09
C PHE A 259 -1.65 -6.15 -18.33
N ASP A 260 -1.23 -6.04 -19.59
CA ASP A 260 0.13 -5.66 -19.98
C ASP A 260 0.46 -4.24 -19.53
N THR A 261 -0.45 -3.28 -19.70
CA THR A 261 -0.34 -1.93 -19.11
C THR A 261 -0.06 -2.00 -17.61
N ALA A 262 -0.94 -2.67 -16.84
CA ALA A 262 -0.80 -2.72 -15.39
C ALA A 262 0.52 -3.37 -14.96
N LYS A 263 0.88 -4.48 -15.63
CA LYS A 263 2.16 -5.15 -15.46
C LYS A 263 3.34 -4.20 -15.71
N THR A 264 3.37 -3.50 -16.85
CA THR A 264 4.44 -2.53 -17.17
C THR A 264 4.50 -1.38 -16.15
N ARG A 265 3.37 -0.86 -15.68
CA ARG A 265 3.35 0.18 -14.63
C ARG A 265 3.95 -0.33 -13.32
N PHE A 266 3.61 -1.54 -12.89
CA PHE A 266 4.22 -2.17 -11.72
C PHE A 266 5.72 -2.45 -11.92
N ASP A 267 6.11 -3.03 -13.06
CA ASP A 267 7.52 -3.29 -13.38
C ASP A 267 8.34 -1.99 -13.36
N ASN A 268 7.82 -0.89 -13.93
CA ASN A 268 8.46 0.43 -13.92
C ASN A 268 8.59 1.04 -12.51
N TYR A 269 7.57 0.86 -11.66
CA TYR A 269 7.62 1.29 -10.25
C TYR A 269 8.65 0.50 -9.44
N LEU A 270 8.69 -0.83 -9.66
CA LEU A 270 9.57 -1.78 -9.00
C LEU A 270 11.03 -1.68 -9.46
N ALA A 271 11.28 -1.31 -10.73
CA ALA A 271 12.63 -1.06 -11.25
C ALA A 271 13.38 0.07 -10.49
N LYS A 272 12.64 0.96 -9.81
CA LYS A 272 13.19 2.03 -8.96
C LYS A 272 13.60 1.55 -7.55
N ALA A 273 13.41 0.27 -7.20
CA ALA A 273 13.59 -0.22 -5.83
C ALA A 273 15.04 -0.19 -5.33
N ALA A 274 16.00 -0.66 -6.14
CA ALA A 274 17.42 -0.65 -5.80
C ALA A 274 18.00 0.77 -5.63
N THR A 275 17.45 1.76 -6.34
CA THR A 275 17.98 3.13 -6.40
C THR A 275 17.21 4.12 -5.53
N PHE A 276 16.15 3.69 -4.84
CA PHE A 276 15.35 4.57 -3.99
C PHE A 276 16.17 5.09 -2.79
N PRO A 277 16.15 6.41 -2.50
CA PRO A 277 16.92 7.00 -1.41
C PRO A 277 16.35 6.62 -0.03
N MET A 278 17.00 5.67 0.64
CA MET A 278 16.69 5.28 2.02
C MET A 278 17.49 6.10 3.05
N GLU A 279 16.82 6.52 4.14
CA GLU A 279 17.47 6.92 5.39
C GLU A 279 18.33 5.75 5.93
N GLU A 280 19.49 6.04 6.51
CA GLU A 280 20.32 5.02 7.18
C GLU A 280 19.64 4.47 8.44
N ASN A 281 18.90 5.33 9.15
CA ASN A 281 18.08 4.99 10.31
C ASN A 281 16.63 5.40 10.00
N PRO A 282 15.82 4.53 9.35
CA PRO A 282 14.51 4.93 8.86
C PRO A 282 13.53 5.30 9.98
N SER A 283 12.86 6.43 9.81
CA SER A 283 11.95 7.00 10.81
C SER A 283 10.88 6.03 11.35
N PHE A 284 10.43 5.06 10.55
CA PHE A 284 9.41 4.07 10.92
C PHE A 284 9.96 2.65 11.15
N ILE A 285 11.25 2.48 11.41
CA ILE A 285 11.88 1.15 11.57
C ILE A 285 11.26 0.33 12.72
N GLU A 286 10.71 0.97 13.76
CA GLU A 286 9.98 0.34 14.87
C GLU A 286 8.51 -0.03 14.52
N THR A 287 8.14 -0.09 13.23
CA THR A 287 6.77 -0.37 12.75
C THR A 287 6.62 -1.80 12.26
N VAL A 288 5.60 -2.49 12.77
CA VAL A 288 5.06 -3.71 12.16
C VAL A 288 3.88 -3.35 11.25
N ALA A 289 4.05 -3.57 9.96
CA ALA A 289 2.99 -3.41 8.97
C ALA A 289 2.29 -4.75 8.71
N VAL A 290 0.97 -4.74 8.66
CA VAL A 290 0.15 -5.91 8.35
C VAL A 290 -0.66 -5.70 7.08
N ILE A 291 -0.52 -6.65 6.15
CA ILE A 291 -1.24 -6.67 4.87
C ILE A 291 -2.32 -7.75 4.95
N ALA A 292 -3.59 -7.33 4.99
CA ALA A 292 -4.72 -8.25 4.96
C ALA A 292 -4.85 -8.84 3.55
N PHE A 293 -4.43 -10.10 3.36
CA PHE A 293 -4.13 -10.63 2.04
C PHE A 293 -5.18 -11.62 1.52
N GLN A 294 -5.58 -11.42 0.26
CA GLN A 294 -6.28 -12.41 -0.53
C GLN A 294 -5.84 -12.26 -1.99
N GLN A 295 -5.31 -13.33 -2.57
CA GLN A 295 -4.92 -13.39 -3.98
C GLN A 295 -6.10 -13.07 -4.91
N TYR A 296 -5.84 -12.37 -6.03
CA TYR A 296 -6.85 -12.24 -7.10
C TYR A 296 -7.13 -13.60 -7.73
N LYS A 297 -8.41 -13.88 -8.01
CA LYS A 297 -8.83 -15.16 -8.60
C LYS A 297 -9.76 -14.92 -9.78
N ASP A 298 -9.22 -15.04 -10.98
CA ASP A 298 -10.00 -15.34 -12.19
C ASP A 298 -9.90 -16.83 -12.50
N GLY A 299 -11.06 -17.50 -12.62
CA GLY A 299 -11.14 -18.94 -12.83
C GLY A 299 -10.67 -19.41 -14.21
N LYS A 300 -10.48 -18.49 -15.17
CA LYS A 300 -9.98 -18.77 -16.52
C LYS A 300 -8.52 -18.32 -16.67
N GLN A 301 -8.19 -17.16 -16.12
CA GLN A 301 -6.89 -16.51 -16.26
C GLN A 301 -6.03 -16.63 -14.99
N LYS A 302 -5.74 -17.87 -14.58
CA LYS A 302 -4.96 -18.16 -13.38
C LYS A 302 -3.59 -17.48 -13.38
N GLU A 303 -2.83 -17.59 -14.47
CA GLU A 303 -1.48 -17.02 -14.58
C GLU A 303 -1.50 -15.48 -14.48
N GLN A 304 -2.39 -14.81 -15.22
CA GLN A 304 -2.56 -13.36 -15.10
C GLN A 304 -2.95 -12.96 -13.67
N SER A 305 -3.86 -13.70 -13.03
CA SER A 305 -4.27 -13.45 -11.64
C SER A 305 -3.10 -13.58 -10.66
N TYR A 306 -2.26 -14.59 -10.86
CA TYR A 306 -1.04 -14.83 -10.07
C TYR A 306 -0.03 -13.69 -10.24
N GLN A 307 0.32 -13.35 -11.49
CA GLN A 307 1.27 -12.28 -11.79
C GLN A 307 0.78 -10.91 -11.31
N LEU A 308 -0.50 -10.57 -11.51
CA LEU A 308 -1.08 -9.32 -11.00
C LEU A 308 -1.01 -9.26 -9.48
N THR A 309 -1.35 -10.36 -8.79
CA THR A 309 -1.26 -10.44 -7.33
C THR A 309 0.18 -10.22 -6.85
N LYS A 310 1.14 -10.93 -7.45
CA LYS A 310 2.57 -10.86 -7.10
C LYS A 310 3.13 -9.44 -7.29
N LEU A 311 2.87 -8.81 -8.43
CA LEU A 311 3.37 -7.46 -8.75
C LEU A 311 2.71 -6.38 -7.89
N SER A 312 1.42 -6.51 -7.63
CA SER A 312 0.66 -5.64 -6.72
C SER A 312 1.19 -5.72 -5.29
N LEU A 313 1.36 -6.93 -4.76
CA LEU A 313 1.89 -7.14 -3.41
C LEU A 313 3.36 -6.68 -3.33
N ALA A 314 4.20 -6.96 -4.33
CA ALA A 314 5.58 -6.46 -4.39
C ALA A 314 5.63 -4.93 -4.33
N SER A 315 4.77 -4.26 -5.10
CA SER A 315 4.75 -2.79 -5.17
C SER A 315 4.22 -2.17 -3.88
N THR A 316 3.23 -2.80 -3.25
CA THR A 316 2.77 -2.44 -1.90
C THR A 316 3.91 -2.58 -0.90
N MET A 317 4.55 -3.75 -0.83
CA MET A 317 5.65 -3.99 0.11
C MET A 317 6.83 -3.04 -0.09
N GLU A 318 7.20 -2.77 -1.35
CA GLU A 318 8.22 -1.79 -1.71
C GLU A 318 7.85 -0.38 -1.22
N SER A 319 6.59 0.03 -1.35
CA SER A 319 6.13 1.33 -0.85
C SER A 319 6.25 1.48 0.68
N LEU A 320 6.06 0.39 1.43
CA LEU A 320 6.21 0.36 2.88
C LEU A 320 7.70 0.30 3.30
N ARG A 321 8.53 -0.41 2.52
CA ARG A 321 10.00 -0.38 2.68
C ARG A 321 10.54 1.03 2.49
N ARG A 322 10.09 1.74 1.44
CA ARG A 322 10.42 3.15 1.15
C ARG A 322 10.03 4.11 2.28
N ALA A 323 8.90 3.86 2.94
CA ALA A 323 8.49 4.58 4.14
C ALA A 323 9.27 4.20 5.41
N GLY A 324 10.21 3.25 5.32
CA GLY A 324 11.11 2.87 6.40
C GLY A 324 10.56 1.83 7.37
N MET A 325 9.49 1.11 7.04
CA MET A 325 8.90 0.13 7.96
C MET A 325 9.81 -1.09 8.15
N GLY A 326 10.04 -1.49 9.40
CA GLY A 326 11.00 -2.55 9.73
C GLY A 326 10.50 -3.97 9.52
N ARG A 327 9.18 -4.21 9.55
CA ARG A 327 8.60 -5.54 9.32
C ARG A 327 7.27 -5.48 8.58
N ILE A 328 7.09 -6.39 7.61
CA ILE A 328 5.81 -6.67 6.95
C ILE A 328 5.37 -8.10 7.28
N VAL A 329 4.13 -8.23 7.76
CA VAL A 329 3.44 -9.52 7.87
C VAL A 329 2.28 -9.55 6.87
N VAL A 330 2.36 -10.45 5.89
CA VAL A 330 1.29 -10.69 4.94
C VAL A 330 0.39 -11.80 5.48
N VAL A 331 -0.89 -11.51 5.71
CA VAL A 331 -1.79 -12.40 6.45
C VAL A 331 -2.83 -13.00 5.50
N GLY A 332 -2.64 -14.28 5.16
CA GLY A 332 -3.46 -15.00 4.18
C GLY A 332 -4.21 -16.20 4.75
N ARG A 333 -4.91 -16.93 3.88
CA ARG A 333 -5.72 -18.09 4.28
C ARG A 333 -4.84 -19.31 4.59
N PRO A 334 -5.24 -20.19 5.53
CA PRO A 334 -4.51 -21.43 5.77
C PRO A 334 -4.44 -22.35 4.56
N LYS A 335 -3.31 -23.03 4.36
CA LYS A 335 -3.08 -23.94 3.21
C LYS A 335 -4.17 -24.98 3.00
N GLY A 336 -4.76 -25.53 4.07
CA GLY A 336 -5.83 -26.52 3.98
C GLY A 336 -7.19 -25.97 3.51
N LEU A 337 -7.36 -24.65 3.45
CA LEU A 337 -8.63 -23.96 3.18
C LEU A 337 -8.61 -23.14 1.88
N ASP A 338 -7.45 -23.05 1.24
CA ASP A 338 -7.35 -22.74 -0.19
C ASP A 338 -7.01 -24.03 -0.94
N PRO A 339 -7.91 -24.61 -1.76
CA PRO A 339 -7.67 -25.87 -2.48
C PRO A 339 -6.42 -25.90 -3.37
N TRP A 340 -5.80 -24.74 -3.56
CA TRP A 340 -4.63 -24.50 -4.40
C TRP A 340 -3.37 -24.15 -3.59
N GLY A 341 -3.49 -23.84 -2.29
CA GLY A 341 -2.38 -23.34 -1.45
C GLY A 341 -1.73 -22.04 -1.96
N GLU A 342 -2.39 -21.33 -2.88
CA GLU A 342 -1.78 -20.30 -3.73
C GLU A 342 -1.40 -19.04 -2.92
N ASP A 343 -2.12 -18.69 -1.83
CA ASP A 343 -1.81 -17.50 -1.01
C ASP A 343 -0.38 -17.55 -0.44
N TYR A 344 0.06 -18.68 0.12
CA TYR A 344 1.43 -18.83 0.65
C TYR A 344 2.48 -18.75 -0.46
N LEU A 345 2.23 -19.44 -1.59
CA LEU A 345 3.17 -19.54 -2.71
C LEU A 345 3.37 -18.17 -3.37
N VAL A 346 2.30 -17.45 -3.68
CA VAL A 346 2.39 -16.12 -4.29
C VAL A 346 3.08 -15.12 -3.37
N CYS A 347 2.90 -15.22 -2.04
CA CYS A 347 3.62 -14.37 -1.10
C CYS A 347 5.13 -14.68 -1.06
N GLN A 348 5.52 -15.95 -1.01
CA GLN A 348 6.94 -16.32 -1.04
C GLN A 348 7.61 -15.94 -2.37
N ASP A 349 6.93 -16.12 -3.50
CA ASP A 349 7.40 -15.64 -4.81
C ASP A 349 7.51 -14.12 -4.85
N THR A 350 6.59 -13.40 -4.21
CA THR A 350 6.66 -11.94 -4.07
C THR A 350 7.87 -11.52 -3.25
N PHE A 351 8.12 -12.16 -2.10
CA PHE A 351 9.25 -11.84 -1.23
C PHE A 351 10.58 -12.07 -1.96
N ARG A 352 10.74 -13.20 -2.65
CA ARG A 352 11.94 -13.51 -3.45
C ARG A 352 12.11 -12.55 -4.64
N HIS A 353 11.03 -12.20 -5.32
CA HIS A 353 11.05 -11.25 -6.44
C HIS A 353 11.48 -9.85 -5.99
N LEU A 354 10.87 -9.31 -4.94
CA LEU A 354 11.23 -8.00 -4.41
C LEU A 354 12.64 -8.00 -3.81
N LYS A 355 13.03 -9.07 -3.11
CA LYS A 355 14.40 -9.24 -2.62
C LYS A 355 15.43 -9.11 -3.74
N GLY A 356 15.25 -9.83 -4.85
CA GLY A 356 16.18 -9.75 -5.98
C GLY A 356 16.20 -8.40 -6.69
N LEU A 357 15.09 -7.65 -6.66
CA LEU A 357 15.04 -6.27 -7.17
C LEU A 357 15.75 -5.27 -6.26
N VAL A 358 15.68 -5.44 -4.93
CA VAL A 358 16.28 -4.53 -3.95
C VAL A 358 17.77 -4.81 -3.75
N GLU A 359 18.18 -6.07 -3.74
CA GLU A 359 19.55 -6.50 -3.42
C GLU A 359 20.40 -6.81 -4.68
N GLY A 360 19.78 -6.86 -5.86
CA GLY A 360 20.47 -7.15 -7.13
C GLY A 360 20.84 -8.63 -7.32
N GLU A 361 20.49 -9.50 -6.38
CA GLU A 361 20.84 -10.92 -6.39
C GLU A 361 19.70 -11.83 -6.90
N THR A 362 20.05 -12.91 -7.61
CA THR A 362 19.05 -13.92 -8.01
C THR A 362 18.78 -14.89 -6.86
N VAL A 363 17.69 -14.68 -6.14
CA VAL A 363 17.27 -15.56 -5.04
C VAL A 363 16.73 -16.90 -5.58
N ALA A 364 17.39 -18.00 -5.22
CA ALA A 364 16.99 -19.35 -5.64
C ALA A 364 15.55 -19.68 -5.20
N ASN A 365 14.80 -20.40 -6.06
CA ASN A 365 13.38 -20.69 -5.85
C ASN A 365 13.07 -21.48 -4.56
N THR A 366 14.05 -22.16 -3.97
CA THR A 366 13.93 -22.95 -2.74
C THR A 366 14.23 -22.16 -1.47
N THR A 367 14.78 -20.95 -1.57
CA THR A 367 15.23 -20.17 -0.40
C THR A 367 14.10 -19.31 0.14
N LEU A 368 13.75 -19.51 1.41
CA LEU A 368 12.77 -18.67 2.11
C LEU A 368 13.33 -17.24 2.24
N ALA A 369 12.61 -16.26 1.70
CA ALA A 369 12.97 -14.85 1.89
C ALA A 369 12.34 -14.36 3.20
N THR A 370 13.19 -14.07 4.19
CA THR A 370 12.80 -13.51 5.51
C THR A 370 13.21 -12.05 5.69
N MET A 371 14.00 -11.51 4.76
CA MET A 371 14.47 -10.13 4.68
C MET A 371 14.37 -9.63 3.24
N VAL A 372 14.11 -8.32 3.09
CA VAL A 372 14.20 -7.56 1.85
C VAL A 372 14.92 -6.24 2.18
N GLY A 373 16.23 -6.18 1.98
CA GLY A 373 17.05 -5.07 2.45
C GLY A 373 16.93 -4.87 3.98
N ASN A 374 16.49 -3.69 4.41
CA ASN A 374 16.32 -3.32 5.83
C ASN A 374 15.03 -3.86 6.50
N MET A 375 14.21 -4.64 5.77
CA MET A 375 12.85 -4.96 6.17
C MET A 375 12.65 -6.48 6.34
N GLU A 376 12.17 -6.89 7.50
CA GLU A 376 11.73 -8.25 7.77
C GLU A 376 10.42 -8.55 7.02
N VAL A 377 10.29 -9.78 6.50
CA VAL A 377 9.07 -10.22 5.81
C VAL A 377 8.62 -11.58 6.29
N ALA A 378 7.31 -11.72 6.53
CA ALA A 378 6.68 -12.97 6.94
C ALA A 378 5.32 -13.16 6.27
N PHE A 379 4.94 -14.42 6.07
CA PHE A 379 3.57 -14.80 5.75
C PHE A 379 2.98 -15.55 6.95
N VAL A 380 1.78 -15.16 7.38
CA VAL A 380 1.07 -15.81 8.49
C VAL A 380 -0.32 -16.25 8.05
N GLU A 381 -0.71 -17.45 8.45
CA GLU A 381 -2.04 -18.01 8.21
C GLU A 381 -3.00 -17.56 9.33
N PHE A 382 -4.13 -16.94 8.98
CA PHE A 382 -5.11 -16.54 9.99
C PHE A 382 -6.00 -17.71 10.45
N ASN A 383 -6.46 -17.68 11.70
CA ASN A 383 -7.47 -18.61 12.20
C ASN A 383 -8.86 -18.23 11.65
N GLU A 384 -9.59 -19.19 11.06
CA GLU A 384 -10.92 -18.93 10.50
C GLU A 384 -11.92 -18.36 11.52
N THR A 385 -11.78 -18.70 12.80
CA THR A 385 -12.69 -18.21 13.86
C THR A 385 -12.56 -16.69 14.04
N ASP A 386 -11.35 -16.14 13.93
CA ASP A 386 -11.09 -14.71 13.98
C ASP A 386 -11.64 -13.97 12.75
N ALA A 387 -11.60 -14.63 11.58
CA ALA A 387 -12.15 -14.10 10.33
C ALA A 387 -13.69 -14.11 10.28
N LYS A 388 -14.36 -14.90 11.12
CA LYS A 388 -15.84 -15.00 11.12
C LYS A 388 -16.47 -13.79 11.78
N THR A 389 -17.57 -13.31 11.20
CA THR A 389 -18.41 -12.21 11.69
C THR A 389 -19.89 -12.54 11.42
N PRO A 390 -20.85 -11.81 12.01
CA PRO A 390 -22.27 -11.99 11.69
C PRO A 390 -22.64 -11.68 10.22
N HIS A 391 -21.79 -10.96 9.48
CA HIS A 391 -22.09 -10.48 8.12
C HIS A 391 -21.22 -11.11 7.03
N LEU A 392 -19.99 -11.50 7.37
CA LEU A 392 -19.00 -12.08 6.47
C LEU A 392 -18.46 -13.39 7.06
N ALA A 393 -18.52 -14.45 6.26
CA ALA A 393 -17.89 -15.73 6.58
C ALA A 393 -16.35 -15.63 6.61
N LYS A 394 -15.78 -14.64 5.90
CA LYS A 394 -14.33 -14.38 5.81
C LYS A 394 -14.08 -12.87 5.80
N ASN A 395 -13.68 -12.31 6.94
CA ASN A 395 -13.20 -10.95 7.12
C ASN A 395 -11.69 -11.01 7.44
N VAL A 396 -10.86 -11.05 6.39
CA VAL A 396 -9.40 -11.15 6.52
C VAL A 396 -8.81 -9.96 7.30
N PRO A 397 -9.24 -8.69 7.10
CA PRO A 397 -8.79 -7.57 7.92
C PRO A 397 -9.07 -7.76 9.42
N LYS A 398 -10.23 -8.29 9.82
CA LYS A 398 -10.49 -8.63 11.22
C LYS A 398 -9.49 -9.65 11.74
N ALA A 399 -9.31 -10.77 11.02
CA ALA A 399 -8.43 -11.86 11.45
C ALA A 399 -6.96 -11.41 11.57
N THR A 400 -6.52 -10.56 10.63
CA THR A 400 -5.22 -9.88 10.62
C THR A 400 -4.99 -9.08 11.90
N LEU A 401 -5.96 -8.24 12.28
CA LEU A 401 -5.85 -7.42 13.49
C LEU A 401 -5.98 -8.24 14.77
N VAL A 402 -6.81 -9.29 14.79
CA VAL A 402 -6.92 -10.17 15.98
C VAL A 402 -5.60 -10.92 16.21
N GLY A 403 -5.04 -11.55 15.18
CA GLY A 403 -3.78 -12.29 15.32
C GLY A 403 -2.60 -11.41 15.76
N LEU A 404 -2.45 -10.22 15.15
CA LEU A 404 -1.43 -9.26 15.58
C LEU A 404 -1.66 -8.80 17.02
N LYS A 405 -2.92 -8.53 17.41
CA LYS A 405 -3.24 -8.12 18.78
C LYS A 405 -2.87 -9.20 19.80
N THR A 406 -3.20 -10.45 19.52
CA THR A 406 -2.81 -11.60 20.37
C THR A 406 -1.28 -11.68 20.51
N ALA A 407 -0.53 -11.57 19.41
CA ALA A 407 0.94 -11.61 19.46
C ALA A 407 1.54 -10.45 20.28
N LEU A 408 0.98 -9.24 20.15
CA LEU A 408 1.37 -8.07 20.94
C LEU A 408 0.88 -8.10 22.40
N GLN A 409 -0.08 -8.98 22.73
CA GLN A 409 -0.47 -9.25 24.11
C GLN A 409 0.47 -10.29 24.76
N HIS A 410 0.92 -11.29 24.01
CA HIS A 410 1.95 -12.22 24.46
C HIS A 410 3.28 -11.49 24.75
N SER A 411 3.67 -10.51 23.92
CA SER A 411 4.94 -9.77 24.08
C SER A 411 5.03 -8.89 25.32
N ILE A 412 3.91 -8.61 25.99
CA ILE A 412 3.82 -7.83 27.23
C ILE A 412 3.39 -8.67 28.45
N GLN A 413 3.20 -9.98 28.26
CA GLN A 413 2.78 -10.89 29.32
C GLN A 413 3.94 -11.14 30.30
N LYS A 414 3.64 -11.12 31.61
CA LYS A 414 4.63 -11.31 32.68
C LYS A 414 4.92 -12.77 32.99
N GLU A 415 3.91 -13.62 32.80
CA GLU A 415 4.04 -15.05 32.96
C GLU A 415 4.81 -15.64 31.76
N PRO A 416 5.66 -16.66 31.97
CA PRO A 416 6.32 -17.36 30.88
C PRO A 416 5.30 -17.88 29.85
N LEU A 417 5.51 -17.51 28.59
CA LEU A 417 4.74 -18.06 27.47
C LEU A 417 5.06 -19.54 27.29
N THR A 418 4.08 -20.31 26.84
CA THR A 418 4.32 -21.67 26.33
C THR A 418 5.13 -21.62 25.03
N ASP A 419 5.71 -22.76 24.63
CA ASP A 419 6.43 -22.87 23.34
C ASP A 419 5.55 -22.48 22.15
N GLN A 420 4.26 -22.84 22.19
CA GLN A 420 3.29 -22.52 21.14
C GLN A 420 2.97 -21.01 21.09
N GLU A 421 2.80 -20.36 22.24
CA GLU A 421 2.56 -18.91 22.31
C GLU A 421 3.80 -18.11 21.91
N THR A 422 4.99 -18.62 22.25
CA THR A 422 6.29 -18.07 21.85
C THR A 422 6.49 -18.16 20.34
N GLU A 423 6.23 -19.32 19.74
CA GLU A 423 6.32 -19.52 18.30
C GLU A 423 5.28 -18.67 17.55
N PHE A 424 4.04 -18.61 18.03
CA PHE A 424 3.03 -17.70 17.49
C PHE A 424 3.50 -16.24 17.54
N MET A 425 4.01 -15.78 18.69
CA MET A 425 4.55 -14.43 18.84
C MET A 425 5.68 -14.16 17.84
N LYS A 426 6.63 -15.09 17.66
CA LYS A 426 7.75 -14.97 16.69
C LYS A 426 7.28 -14.93 15.23
N GLN A 427 6.24 -15.69 14.86
CA GLN A 427 5.69 -15.63 13.51
C GLN A 427 5.15 -14.23 13.16
N TRP A 428 4.50 -13.56 14.12
CA TRP A 428 3.99 -12.20 13.94
C TRP A 428 5.06 -11.11 14.11
N LEU A 429 5.88 -11.19 15.15
CA LEU A 429 6.78 -10.11 15.58
C LEU A 429 8.26 -10.33 15.23
N GLY A 430 8.62 -11.50 14.69
CA GLY A 430 10.00 -11.86 14.40
C GLY A 430 10.76 -12.38 15.62
N ASP A 431 12.01 -12.76 15.39
CA ASP A 431 12.96 -13.30 16.35
C ASP A 431 14.30 -12.53 16.39
N ARG A 432 14.45 -11.51 15.53
CA ARG A 432 15.65 -10.65 15.40
C ARG A 432 15.64 -9.46 16.35
N GLN A 433 14.46 -9.05 16.79
CA GLN A 433 14.23 -7.93 17.71
C GLN A 433 13.48 -8.42 18.93
N GLU A 434 13.63 -7.73 20.06
CA GLU A 434 12.79 -7.97 21.22
C GLU A 434 11.30 -7.74 20.87
N PRO A 435 10.36 -8.58 21.30
CA PRO A 435 8.95 -8.46 20.94
C PRO A 435 8.28 -7.10 21.29
N THR A 436 8.88 -6.32 22.20
CA THR A 436 8.45 -4.96 22.59
C THR A 436 9.04 -3.84 21.72
N TYR A 437 9.90 -4.16 20.75
CA TYR A 437 10.50 -3.22 19.79
C TYR A 437 9.46 -2.52 18.91
N TRP A 438 8.38 -3.22 18.56
CA TRP A 438 7.35 -2.73 17.63
C TRP A 438 6.43 -1.69 18.30
N ARG A 439 6.79 -0.40 18.15
CA ARG A 439 6.08 0.73 18.76
C ARG A 439 4.91 1.24 17.94
N TYR A 440 4.84 0.92 16.64
CA TYR A 440 3.75 1.33 15.75
C TYR A 440 3.20 0.15 14.96
N VAL A 441 1.91 0.23 14.64
CA VAL A 441 1.20 -0.71 13.77
C VAL A 441 0.68 0.03 12.55
N TYR A 442 0.95 -0.50 11.36
CA TYR A 442 0.42 0.00 10.08
C TYR A 442 -0.50 -1.06 9.45
N LEU A 443 -1.73 -0.70 9.06
CA LEU A 443 -2.64 -1.59 8.32
C LEU A 443 -2.68 -1.21 6.83
N THR A 444 -2.72 -2.20 5.92
CA THR A 444 -3.04 -1.96 4.50
C THR A 444 -3.57 -3.20 3.76
N GLU A 445 -3.89 -3.01 2.48
CA GLU A 445 -4.31 -4.01 1.48
C GLU A 445 -3.20 -4.23 0.43
N PRO A 446 -3.16 -5.39 -0.28
CA PRO A 446 -2.07 -5.78 -1.18
C PRO A 446 -1.97 -4.98 -2.49
N ASP A 447 -2.80 -3.96 -2.69
CA ASP A 447 -2.81 -3.06 -3.85
C ASP A 447 -2.94 -1.58 -3.46
N SER A 448 -2.51 -1.26 -2.24
CA SER A 448 -2.50 0.08 -1.67
C SER A 448 -1.06 0.57 -1.54
N ILE A 449 -0.55 1.18 -2.63
CA ILE A 449 0.83 1.64 -2.74
C ILE A 449 0.95 2.99 -2.04
N LEU A 450 1.72 3.01 -0.95
CA LEU A 450 1.98 4.20 -0.13
C LEU A 450 2.84 5.22 -0.89
N GLN A 451 2.34 6.45 -0.96
CA GLN A 451 3.01 7.61 -1.53
C GLN A 451 3.31 8.58 -0.40
N THR A 452 4.59 8.71 -0.06
CA THR A 452 5.05 9.59 1.00
C THR A 452 6.47 10.06 0.71
N ARG A 453 6.77 11.29 1.10
CA ARG A 453 8.06 11.95 0.90
C ARG A 453 9.02 11.54 2.02
N PRO A 454 10.25 11.07 1.73
CA PRO A 454 11.24 10.78 2.77
C PRO A 454 11.42 11.94 3.77
N SER A 455 11.52 13.17 3.26
CA SER A 455 11.59 14.43 4.02
C SER A 455 10.42 14.74 4.96
N THR A 456 9.33 13.95 4.92
CA THR A 456 8.14 14.11 5.77
C THR A 456 8.03 13.06 6.86
N LEU A 457 8.73 11.92 6.74
CA LEU A 457 8.55 10.76 7.61
C LEU A 457 8.74 11.09 9.11
N LYS A 458 9.75 11.91 9.44
CA LYS A 458 10.00 12.37 10.82
C LYS A 458 8.81 13.16 11.40
N LYS A 459 8.12 13.96 10.58
CA LYS A 459 6.95 14.75 11.00
C LYS A 459 5.69 13.91 11.10
N LEU A 460 5.51 12.94 10.21
CA LEU A 460 4.46 11.92 10.36
C LEU A 460 4.67 11.13 11.66
N LYS A 461 5.90 10.68 11.92
CA LYS A 461 6.27 9.96 13.15
C LYS A 461 5.94 10.77 14.41
N GLN A 462 6.28 12.06 14.44
CA GLN A 462 5.99 12.96 15.57
C GLN A 462 4.49 13.01 15.90
N GLU A 463 3.59 13.03 14.92
CA GLU A 463 2.15 12.96 15.18
C GLU A 463 1.71 11.59 15.74
N VAL A 464 2.28 10.49 15.24
CA VAL A 464 2.01 9.14 15.78
C VAL A 464 2.53 9.03 17.23
N ASP A 465 3.71 9.57 17.54
CA ASP A 465 4.27 9.59 18.90
C ASP A 465 3.34 10.30 19.90
N LEU A 466 2.69 11.39 19.47
CA LEU A 466 1.64 12.11 20.22
C LEU A 466 0.33 11.31 20.40
N GLY A 467 0.26 10.09 19.87
CA GLY A 467 -0.90 9.20 19.94
C GLY A 467 -1.99 9.50 18.92
N ASN A 468 -1.69 10.31 17.89
CA ASN A 468 -2.60 10.49 16.77
C ASN A 468 -2.64 9.25 15.88
N VAL A 469 -3.78 9.08 15.19
CA VAL A 469 -3.96 8.06 14.16
C VAL A 469 -3.85 8.76 12.82
N LEU A 470 -2.77 8.50 12.08
CA LEU A 470 -2.64 9.03 10.72
C LEU A 470 -3.36 8.10 9.74
N VAL A 471 -4.06 8.70 8.79
CA VAL A 471 -4.68 8.00 7.66
C VAL A 471 -4.15 8.61 6.36
N PRO A 472 -3.71 7.80 5.37
CA PRO A 472 -3.28 8.32 4.09
C PRO A 472 -4.48 8.76 3.23
N HIS A 473 -4.28 9.81 2.43
CA HIS A 473 -5.22 10.22 1.39
C HIS A 473 -5.30 9.15 0.30
N ARG A 474 -6.47 8.53 0.09
CA ARG A 474 -6.64 7.57 -1.02
C ARG A 474 -6.93 8.27 -2.33
N LEU A 475 -5.90 8.35 -3.17
CA LEU A 475 -6.01 8.72 -4.58
C LEU A 475 -6.91 7.71 -5.30
N GLN A 476 -7.62 8.17 -6.34
CA GLN A 476 -8.49 7.32 -7.15
C GLN A 476 -7.91 7.16 -8.55
N PRO A 477 -7.03 6.14 -8.79
CA PRO A 477 -6.68 5.69 -10.12
C PRO A 477 -7.94 5.48 -10.97
N ILE A 478 -8.00 6.15 -12.12
CA ILE A 478 -9.20 6.25 -12.94
C ILE A 478 -8.90 5.84 -14.39
N PRO A 479 -9.77 5.04 -15.04
CA PRO A 479 -9.57 4.66 -16.43
C PRO A 479 -9.42 5.85 -17.39
N HIS A 480 -8.27 5.99 -18.04
CA HIS A 480 -7.99 7.06 -19.00
C HIS A 480 -7.34 6.49 -20.28
N GLU A 481 -7.67 7.04 -21.44
CA GLU A 481 -7.24 6.51 -22.75
C GLU A 481 -5.72 6.39 -22.92
N ASP A 482 -4.95 7.22 -22.21
CA ASP A 482 -3.47 7.16 -22.20
C ASP A 482 -2.88 5.96 -21.47
N ASP A 483 -3.63 5.32 -20.56
CA ASP A 483 -3.12 4.16 -19.83
C ASP A 483 -3.31 2.86 -20.64
N ALA A 484 -4.44 2.68 -21.33
CA ALA A 484 -4.65 1.50 -22.19
C ALA A 484 -5.11 1.91 -23.62
N PRO A 485 -4.22 2.52 -24.43
CA PRO A 485 -4.56 2.96 -25.78
C PRO A 485 -5.01 1.79 -26.67
N GLY A 486 -6.03 2.03 -27.49
CA GLY A 486 -6.59 1.02 -28.41
C GLY A 486 -7.55 0.01 -27.76
N HIS A 487 -8.01 0.23 -26.52
CA HIS A 487 -8.98 -0.65 -25.88
C HIS A 487 -10.31 -0.70 -26.67
N PRO A 488 -10.92 -1.89 -26.91
CA PRO A 488 -12.12 -2.05 -27.75
C PRO A 488 -13.44 -1.57 -27.11
N ARG A 489 -13.37 -0.76 -26.04
CA ARG A 489 -14.52 -0.24 -25.28
C ARG A 489 -14.18 1.17 -24.79
N ASP A 490 -14.25 2.13 -25.71
CA ASP A 490 -14.11 3.59 -25.50
C ASP A 490 -14.77 4.07 -24.20
N PHE A 491 -16.04 3.71 -23.99
CA PHE A 491 -16.88 4.17 -22.87
C PHE A 491 -16.40 3.72 -21.48
N LEU A 492 -15.37 2.88 -21.38
CA LEU A 492 -14.75 2.52 -20.11
C LEU A 492 -13.63 3.49 -19.70
N PHE A 493 -13.28 4.48 -20.53
CA PHE A 493 -12.19 5.41 -20.32
C PHE A 493 -12.67 6.85 -20.35
N LEU A 494 -11.94 7.71 -19.65
CA LEU A 494 -11.96 9.13 -19.87
C LEU A 494 -11.20 9.47 -21.18
N PRO A 495 -11.75 10.31 -22.06
CA PRO A 495 -11.08 10.72 -23.29
C PRO A 495 -9.93 11.69 -23.00
N LYS A 496 -8.89 11.67 -23.83
CA LYS A 496 -7.65 12.48 -23.66
C LYS A 496 -7.88 13.99 -23.46
N ASP A 497 -8.98 14.53 -23.99
CA ASP A 497 -9.31 15.96 -23.97
C ASP A 497 -10.19 16.37 -22.78
N ILE A 498 -10.55 15.45 -21.88
CA ILE A 498 -11.47 15.75 -20.76
C ILE A 498 -10.95 16.84 -19.82
N ALA A 499 -9.65 16.78 -19.48
CA ALA A 499 -8.98 17.63 -18.51
C ALA A 499 -7.46 17.46 -18.67
N PRO A 500 -6.65 18.50 -18.41
CA PRO A 500 -5.21 18.36 -18.43
C PRO A 500 -4.71 17.40 -17.34
N ILE A 501 -3.80 16.51 -17.70
CA ILE A 501 -3.09 15.63 -16.76
C ILE A 501 -1.89 16.41 -16.22
N ILE A 502 -1.87 16.61 -14.90
CA ILE A 502 -0.77 17.27 -14.21
C ILE A 502 0.14 16.18 -13.63
N GLU A 503 1.31 15.98 -14.25
CA GLU A 503 2.32 15.11 -13.67
C GLU A 503 2.85 15.73 -12.37
N LEU A 504 2.98 14.95 -11.30
CA LEU A 504 3.51 15.39 -10.00
C LEU A 504 4.67 14.50 -9.56
N ASP A 505 5.74 15.09 -9.06
CA ASP A 505 6.82 14.38 -8.36
C ASP A 505 6.47 14.26 -6.87
N SER A 506 6.03 13.07 -6.45
CA SER A 506 5.70 12.76 -5.06
C SER A 506 6.92 12.57 -4.15
N ILE A 507 8.16 12.70 -4.65
CA ILE A 507 9.39 12.60 -3.85
C ILE A 507 10.18 13.92 -3.85
N GLY A 508 10.48 14.49 -5.03
CA GLY A 508 11.26 15.73 -5.17
C GLY A 508 10.56 16.97 -4.58
N GLU A 509 11.32 17.91 -4.02
CA GLU A 509 10.83 18.93 -3.06
C GLU A 509 9.65 19.80 -3.54
N GLY A 510 9.47 19.97 -4.86
CA GLY A 510 8.63 21.02 -5.45
C GLY A 510 7.12 20.74 -5.54
N ASP A 511 6.66 19.53 -5.85
CA ASP A 511 5.26 19.36 -6.23
C ASP A 511 4.32 19.14 -5.03
N ALA A 512 3.05 19.49 -5.18
CA ALA A 512 2.07 19.37 -4.10
C ALA A 512 0.67 19.05 -4.63
N CYS A 513 -0.20 18.47 -3.79
CA CYS A 513 -1.64 18.47 -4.02
C CYS A 513 -2.35 18.92 -2.75
N CYS A 514 -2.63 20.22 -2.67
CA CYS A 514 -3.12 20.86 -1.46
C CYS A 514 -4.62 20.64 -1.26
N ASP A 515 -5.04 20.30 -0.05
CA ASP A 515 -6.46 20.21 0.26
C ASP A 515 -7.20 21.51 -0.10
N HIS A 516 -8.33 21.40 -0.79
CA HIS A 516 -9.11 22.58 -1.20
C HIS A 516 -9.88 23.22 -0.02
N HIS A 517 -9.73 22.73 1.22
CA HIS A 517 -10.44 23.22 2.42
C HIS A 517 -11.97 23.26 2.33
N LYS A 518 -12.56 22.65 1.30
CA LYS A 518 -14.03 22.64 1.06
C LYS A 518 -14.82 21.90 2.14
N GLY A 519 -14.13 21.22 3.05
CA GLY A 519 -14.66 20.65 4.27
C GLY A 519 -15.45 19.35 4.07
N PRO A 520 -15.82 18.70 5.19
CA PRO A 520 -16.47 17.38 5.18
C PRO A 520 -17.87 17.35 4.56
N GLU A 521 -18.51 18.51 4.40
CA GLU A 521 -19.83 18.66 3.77
C GLU A 521 -19.75 18.92 2.26
N TYR A 522 -18.54 19.00 1.68
CA TYR A 522 -18.38 19.09 0.24
C TYR A 522 -18.82 17.79 -0.43
N LYS A 523 -19.97 17.83 -1.10
CA LYS A 523 -20.48 16.69 -1.87
C LYS A 523 -19.91 16.72 -3.28
N PRO A 524 -19.31 15.62 -3.78
CA PRO A 524 -18.87 15.51 -5.16
C PRO A 524 -20.02 15.64 -6.13
N GLY A 525 -19.80 16.30 -7.27
CA GLY A 525 -20.87 16.56 -8.24
C GLY A 525 -21.99 17.35 -7.58
N GLN A 526 -21.65 18.57 -7.15
CA GLN A 526 -22.46 19.42 -6.28
C GLN A 526 -23.94 19.52 -6.72
N PRO A 527 -24.88 19.72 -5.78
CA PRO A 527 -26.29 19.38 -6.00
C PRO A 527 -27.05 20.28 -7.01
N PRO A 528 -28.27 19.87 -7.44
CA PRO A 528 -29.01 18.68 -7.00
C PRO A 528 -28.24 17.42 -7.39
N MET A 529 -27.89 16.60 -6.39
CA MET A 529 -27.05 15.41 -6.61
C MET A 529 -27.66 14.62 -7.75
N MET A 530 -26.91 14.35 -8.83
CA MET A 530 -27.46 13.57 -9.93
C MET A 530 -27.94 12.23 -9.38
N LYS A 531 -29.27 12.08 -9.33
CA LYS A 531 -29.96 11.24 -8.35
C LYS A 531 -29.62 9.77 -8.59
N GLY A 532 -29.08 9.10 -7.56
CA GLY A 532 -28.77 7.66 -7.61
C GLY A 532 -27.30 7.26 -7.58
N CYS A 533 -26.36 8.18 -7.37
CA CYS A 533 -24.94 7.85 -7.14
C CYS A 533 -24.61 7.72 -5.65
N GLY A 534 -23.95 6.62 -5.27
CA GLY A 534 -23.45 6.34 -3.92
C GLY A 534 -22.03 6.86 -3.69
N ASN A 535 -21.33 6.31 -2.70
CA ASN A 535 -19.98 6.75 -2.28
C ASN A 535 -18.98 6.80 -3.44
N PHE A 536 -18.95 5.77 -4.31
CA PHE A 536 -18.14 5.73 -5.53
C PHE A 536 -18.75 6.60 -6.66
N TRP A 537 -18.97 7.88 -6.39
CA TRP A 537 -19.69 8.82 -7.26
C TRP A 537 -19.10 8.90 -8.67
N TYR A 538 -17.76 8.83 -8.80
CA TYR A 538 -17.06 8.92 -10.09
C TYR A 538 -17.35 7.70 -10.99
N MET A 539 -17.59 6.52 -10.41
CA MET A 539 -17.93 5.32 -11.17
C MET A 539 -19.26 5.45 -11.93
N CYS A 540 -20.15 6.35 -11.51
CA CYS A 540 -21.38 6.61 -12.23
C CYS A 540 -21.15 7.11 -13.67
N ASP A 541 -20.09 7.87 -13.91
CA ASP A 541 -19.78 8.44 -15.23
C ASP A 541 -19.35 7.39 -16.25
N PHE A 542 -19.03 6.16 -15.81
CA PHE A 542 -18.72 5.00 -16.65
C PHE A 542 -19.91 4.03 -16.80
N SER A 543 -21.08 4.40 -16.26
CA SER A 543 -22.29 3.57 -16.33
C SER A 543 -22.94 3.65 -17.70
N ARG A 544 -23.12 2.48 -18.35
CA ARG A 544 -23.87 2.33 -19.61
C ARG A 544 -25.31 2.85 -19.57
N ARG A 545 -25.84 3.20 -18.40
CA ARG A 545 -27.21 3.71 -18.20
C ARG A 545 -27.32 5.24 -18.36
N ILE A 546 -26.21 5.97 -18.41
CA ILE A 546 -26.25 7.41 -18.72
C ILE A 546 -26.35 7.53 -20.26
N PRO A 547 -27.38 8.21 -20.80
CA PRO A 547 -27.44 8.50 -22.23
C PRO A 547 -26.16 9.24 -22.66
N LYS A 548 -25.58 8.88 -23.81
CA LYS A 548 -24.36 9.53 -24.38
C LYS A 548 -24.61 11.00 -24.85
N GLU A 549 -25.65 11.66 -24.34
CA GLU A 549 -26.08 13.02 -24.70
C GLU A 549 -25.14 14.09 -24.11
N ASN A 550 -23.98 14.31 -24.75
CA ASN A 550 -23.02 15.42 -24.52
C ASN A 550 -22.52 15.68 -23.07
N ARG A 551 -22.93 14.86 -22.09
CA ARG A 551 -22.67 15.03 -20.64
C ARG A 551 -21.87 13.88 -20.03
N THR A 552 -21.27 13.04 -20.86
CA THR A 552 -20.40 11.95 -20.43
C THR A 552 -19.22 12.53 -19.65
N HIS A 553 -18.98 12.00 -18.45
CA HIS A 553 -17.92 12.43 -17.53
C HIS A 553 -18.03 13.86 -16.97
N ASP A 554 -19.20 14.51 -17.05
CA ASP A 554 -19.42 15.86 -16.49
C ASP A 554 -19.09 15.95 -14.98
N ARG A 555 -19.28 14.88 -14.19
CA ARG A 555 -18.95 14.91 -12.75
C ARG A 555 -17.44 14.92 -12.55
N ILE A 556 -16.70 14.22 -13.41
CA ILE A 556 -15.23 14.10 -13.34
C ILE A 556 -14.54 15.35 -13.90
N ARG A 557 -15.07 15.97 -14.97
CA ARG A 557 -14.46 17.15 -15.65
C ARG A 557 -14.12 18.33 -14.72
N GLN A 558 -14.80 18.48 -13.59
CA GLN A 558 -14.52 19.55 -12.60
C GLN A 558 -13.28 19.31 -11.73
N TYR A 559 -12.64 18.13 -11.82
CA TYR A 559 -11.49 17.75 -11.03
C TYR A 559 -10.24 17.64 -11.92
N PRO A 560 -9.08 18.12 -11.46
CA PRO A 560 -7.80 17.85 -12.12
C PRO A 560 -7.53 16.33 -12.20
N LEU A 561 -6.85 15.93 -13.28
CA LEU A 561 -6.21 14.63 -13.38
C LEU A 561 -4.74 14.77 -12.99
N ILE A 562 -4.22 13.81 -12.25
CA ILE A 562 -2.82 13.79 -11.80
C ILE A 562 -2.14 12.48 -12.17
N LYS A 563 -0.82 12.52 -12.35
CA LYS A 563 0.02 11.33 -12.60
C LYS A 563 1.27 11.43 -11.73
N LEU A 564 1.49 10.46 -10.85
CA LEU A 564 2.65 10.48 -9.95
C LEU A 564 3.87 9.88 -10.65
N LYS A 565 4.92 10.68 -10.90
CA LYS A 565 6.17 10.25 -11.56
C LYS A 565 6.91 9.15 -10.79
N GLN A 566 6.72 9.12 -9.47
CA GLN A 566 7.38 8.16 -8.58
C GLN A 566 6.43 7.07 -8.05
N GLY A 567 5.14 7.19 -8.38
CA GLY A 567 4.14 6.16 -8.15
C GLY A 567 3.96 5.24 -9.35
N THR A 568 2.74 4.73 -9.53
CA THR A 568 2.45 3.79 -10.63
C THR A 568 2.36 4.44 -12.00
N GLU A 569 2.40 5.77 -12.07
CA GLU A 569 2.14 6.56 -13.28
C GLU A 569 0.75 6.32 -13.92
N ILE A 570 -0.15 5.61 -13.25
CA ILE A 570 -1.55 5.46 -13.65
C ILE A 570 -2.27 6.77 -13.33
N ILE A 571 -3.10 7.22 -14.27
CA ILE A 571 -3.81 8.50 -14.13
C ILE A 571 -4.81 8.39 -12.99
N SER A 572 -4.71 9.33 -12.04
CA SER A 572 -5.55 9.40 -10.86
C SER A 572 -6.36 10.68 -10.86
N LEU A 573 -7.56 10.62 -10.30
CA LEU A 573 -8.35 11.80 -10.01
C LEU A 573 -7.74 12.54 -8.80
N ALA A 574 -7.63 13.88 -8.87
CA ALA A 574 -7.25 14.73 -7.73
C ALA A 574 -8.40 14.88 -6.72
N ALA A 575 -9.03 13.77 -6.34
CA ALA A 575 -10.15 13.69 -5.41
C ALA A 575 -10.13 12.38 -4.61
N LEU A 576 -10.62 12.40 -3.38
CA LEU A 576 -10.85 11.20 -2.56
C LEU A 576 -12.09 10.43 -3.04
N GLU A 577 -12.30 9.21 -2.51
CA GLU A 577 -13.51 8.42 -2.78
C GLU A 577 -14.78 9.25 -2.56
N HIS A 578 -14.82 10.01 -1.46
CA HIS A 578 -15.94 10.88 -1.10
C HIS A 578 -15.88 12.28 -1.73
N GLY A 579 -15.01 12.52 -2.72
CA GLY A 579 -15.12 13.70 -3.59
C GLY A 579 -14.48 15.00 -3.11
N ARG A 580 -13.93 15.01 -1.90
CA ARG A 580 -13.02 16.06 -1.45
C ARG A 580 -11.90 16.21 -2.48
N PRO A 581 -11.63 17.40 -3.05
CA PRO A 581 -10.57 17.60 -4.04
C PRO A 581 -9.27 18.11 -3.40
N CYS A 582 -8.14 17.79 -4.04
CA CYS A 582 -6.92 18.58 -3.90
C CYS A 582 -6.68 19.47 -5.13
N LEU A 583 -5.90 20.52 -4.90
CA LEU A 583 -5.41 21.44 -5.92
C LEU A 583 -3.95 21.08 -6.21
N PRO A 584 -3.66 20.39 -7.33
CA PRO A 584 -2.30 20.06 -7.72
C PRO A 584 -1.54 21.31 -8.10
N LYS A 585 -0.28 21.40 -7.66
CA LYS A 585 0.61 22.52 -7.89
C LYS A 585 2.02 22.04 -8.22
N LYS A 586 2.71 22.85 -9.04
CA LYS A 586 4.11 22.68 -9.41
C LYS A 586 4.98 23.62 -8.59
N ASN A 587 6.07 23.11 -8.02
CA ASN A 587 7.07 23.91 -7.28
C ASN A 587 6.46 24.84 -6.20
N ASP A 588 5.52 24.32 -5.40
CA ASP A 588 4.82 25.04 -4.34
C ASP A 588 4.58 24.14 -3.11
N VAL A 589 4.30 24.73 -1.95
CA VAL A 589 4.05 24.03 -0.68
C VAL A 589 2.64 24.35 -0.19
N CYS A 590 1.97 23.36 0.40
CA CYS A 590 0.64 23.57 0.99
C CYS A 590 0.75 24.27 2.34
N VAL A 591 0.48 25.57 2.35
CA VAL A 591 0.44 26.39 3.56
C VAL A 591 -1.02 26.50 4.06
N PRO A 592 -1.29 26.33 5.37
CA PRO A 592 -2.61 26.63 5.94
C PRO A 592 -3.00 28.09 5.69
N PRO A 593 -4.30 28.39 5.45
CA PRO A 593 -4.76 29.77 5.23
C PRO A 593 -4.56 30.68 6.46
N ASP A 594 -4.33 30.07 7.62
CA ASP A 594 -4.17 30.68 8.95
C ASP A 594 -2.80 30.38 9.58
N LEU A 595 -1.72 30.40 8.78
CA LEU A 595 -0.37 29.98 9.24
C LEU A 595 0.06 30.59 10.59
N GLU A 596 -0.22 31.87 10.85
CA GLU A 596 0.09 32.53 12.13
C GLU A 596 -0.65 31.90 13.33
N GLU A 597 -1.93 31.53 13.15
CA GLU A 597 -2.71 30.80 14.15
C GLU A 597 -2.11 29.39 14.36
N TYR A 598 -1.82 28.69 13.27
CA TYR A 598 -1.23 27.35 13.28
C TYR A 598 0.13 27.30 14.01
N GLU A 599 1.01 28.29 13.78
CA GLU A 599 2.28 28.42 14.48
C GLU A 599 2.11 28.74 15.97
N SER A 600 1.08 29.53 16.34
CA SER A 600 0.78 29.82 17.75
C SER A 600 0.36 28.57 18.53
N LEU A 601 -0.42 27.68 17.89
CA LEU A 601 -0.94 26.44 18.49
C LEU A 601 0.11 25.34 18.67
N ARG A 602 1.25 25.41 17.95
CA ARG A 602 2.33 24.42 18.02
C ARG A 602 3.43 24.75 19.04
N ARG A 603 3.37 25.90 19.71
CA ARG A 603 4.31 26.23 20.80
C ARG A 603 3.89 25.44 22.04
N PRO A 604 4.79 24.64 22.66
CA PRO A 604 4.48 23.99 23.94
C PRO A 604 4.19 25.07 24.99
N SER A 605 3.08 24.88 25.71
CA SER A 605 2.59 25.75 26.79
C SER A 605 3.39 25.61 28.07
#